data_AF-A0A7C6RHZ8-F1
#
_entry.id   AF-A0A7C6RHZ8-F1
#
_cell.length_a   1.000
_cell.length_b   1.000
_cell.length_c   1.000
_cell.angle_alpha   90.00
_cell.angle_beta   90.00
_cell.angle_gamma   90.00
#
_symmetry.space_group_name_H-M   'P 1'
#
loop_
_entity.id
_entity.type
_entity.pdbx_description
1 polymer ?
#
loop_
_entity_poly.entity_id
_entity_poly.type
_entity_poly.pdbx_seq_one_letter_code
_entity_poly.pdbx_strand_id
1 'polypeptide(L)'
;MTATLQRLVESATFQRFIIAVIVINAITLGLETSPTAMAAAGGFLLALDRAALVVFVVEIALKLYVYRLRFFRSGWNVFDFTIVAITLAPTGESLQVLRSLRILRALRLVSVIPSMRKVVNALLRAIPGMGSVLTLLLLVFYVAAVMSTKLFGARFPDWFGSIGESFYTLFQVMTLESWSMGIARPVMEAYPYAWIFFVLFILLTTFAVLNLFIAIVVDSMSAVEH
;
A
#
# COMPACT_ATOMS: atom_id res chain seq x y z
N MET A 1 -3.13 -29.34 -25.47
CA MET A 1 -4.10 -28.73 -24.52
C MET A 1 -3.58 -27.44 -23.90
N THR A 2 -2.40 -27.43 -23.27
CA THR A 2 -1.80 -26.24 -22.65
C THR A 2 -1.54 -25.08 -23.62
N ALA A 3 -1.10 -25.36 -24.85
CA ALA A 3 -0.87 -24.31 -25.86
C ALA A 3 -2.15 -23.56 -26.29
N THR A 4 -3.29 -24.26 -26.37
CA THR A 4 -4.59 -23.65 -26.69
C THR A 4 -5.09 -22.77 -25.55
N LEU A 5 -4.95 -23.24 -24.31
CA LEU A 5 -5.29 -22.47 -23.12
C LEU A 5 -4.39 -21.23 -22.95
N GLN A 6 -3.10 -21.36 -23.27
CA GLN A 6 -2.19 -20.23 -23.26
C GLN A 6 -2.62 -19.15 -24.26
N ARG A 7 -2.95 -19.52 -25.50
CA ARG A 7 -3.47 -18.58 -26.50
C ARG A 7 -4.77 -17.90 -26.05
N LEU A 8 -5.64 -18.62 -25.33
CA LEU A 8 -6.87 -18.04 -24.77
C LEU A 8 -6.55 -17.00 -23.69
N VAL A 9 -5.72 -17.35 -22.71
CA VAL A 9 -5.35 -16.47 -21.57
C VAL A 9 -4.59 -15.23 -22.05
N GLU A 10 -3.77 -15.36 -23.09
CA GLU A 10 -3.00 -14.26 -23.68
C GLU A 10 -3.81 -13.47 -24.73
N SER A 11 -5.04 -13.87 -25.03
CA SER A 11 -5.86 -13.18 -26.03
C SER A 11 -6.32 -11.81 -25.56
N ALA A 12 -6.28 -10.82 -26.46
CA ALA A 12 -6.78 -9.47 -26.18
C ALA A 12 -8.28 -9.43 -25.84
N THR A 13 -9.06 -10.40 -26.33
CA THR A 13 -10.48 -10.53 -26.00
C THR A 13 -10.67 -11.00 -24.56
N PHE A 14 -9.91 -12.01 -24.12
CA PHE A 14 -9.94 -12.46 -22.73
C PHE A 14 -9.48 -11.34 -21.78
N GLN A 15 -8.40 -10.64 -22.11
CA GLN A 15 -7.94 -9.50 -21.31
C GLN A 15 -8.99 -8.38 -21.22
N ARG A 16 -9.61 -8.00 -22.34
CA ARG A 16 -10.70 -6.99 -22.35
C ARG A 16 -11.91 -7.44 -21.53
N PHE A 17 -12.28 -8.71 -21.59
CA PHE A 17 -13.34 -9.29 -20.76
C PHE A 17 -13.01 -9.17 -19.27
N ILE A 18 -11.80 -9.59 -18.85
CA ILE A 18 -11.38 -9.47 -17.45
C ILE A 18 -11.39 -8.01 -16.99
N ILE A 19 -10.89 -7.08 -17.80
CA ILE A 19 -10.94 -5.64 -17.49
C ILE A 19 -12.38 -5.18 -17.27
N ALA A 20 -13.30 -5.53 -18.17
CA ALA A 20 -14.71 -5.16 -18.04
C ALA A 20 -15.32 -5.70 -16.73
N VAL A 21 -15.03 -6.96 -16.37
CA VAL A 21 -15.50 -7.55 -15.11
C VAL A 21 -14.93 -6.81 -13.90
N ILE A 22 -13.65 -6.42 -13.92
CA ILE A 22 -13.04 -5.64 -12.83
C ILE A 22 -13.69 -4.27 -12.70
N VAL A 23 -13.92 -3.56 -13.81
CA VAL A 23 -14.56 -2.24 -13.79
C VAL A 23 -15.99 -2.34 -13.23
N ILE A 24 -16.78 -3.30 -13.71
CA ILE A 24 -18.14 -3.53 -13.21
C ILE A 24 -18.09 -3.85 -11.71
N ASN A 25 -17.20 -4.74 -11.27
CA ASN A 25 -17.07 -5.09 -9.86
C ASN A 25 -16.65 -3.89 -8.99
N ALA A 26 -15.73 -3.05 -9.47
CA ALA A 26 -15.33 -1.84 -8.76
C ALA A 26 -16.50 -0.85 -8.60
N ILE A 27 -17.33 -0.68 -9.64
CA ILE A 27 -18.56 0.12 -9.56
C ILE A 27 -19.55 -0.49 -8.56
N THR A 28 -19.76 -1.82 -8.62
CA THR A 28 -20.61 -2.55 -7.68
C THR A 28 -20.17 -2.33 -6.23
N LEU A 29 -18.87 -2.43 -5.94
CA LEU A 29 -18.32 -2.17 -4.60
C LEU A 29 -18.60 -0.74 -4.12
N GLY A 30 -18.52 0.25 -5.01
CA GLY A 30 -18.89 1.63 -4.68
C GLY A 30 -20.39 1.81 -4.41
N LEU A 31 -21.25 1.08 -5.13
CA LEU A 31 -22.69 1.10 -4.88
C LEU A 31 -23.06 0.39 -3.57
N GLU A 32 -22.33 -0.65 -3.18
CA GLU A 32 -22.54 -1.35 -1.90
C GLU A 32 -22.33 -0.45 -0.68
N THR A 33 -21.59 0.66 -0.81
CA THR A 33 -21.41 1.62 0.30
C THR A 33 -22.62 2.55 0.48
N SER A 34 -23.56 2.58 -0.46
CA SER A 34 -24.75 3.44 -0.40
C SER A 34 -25.95 2.67 0.17
N PRO A 35 -26.53 3.09 1.32
CA PRO A 35 -27.71 2.46 1.88
C PRO A 35 -28.90 2.44 0.90
N THR A 36 -29.07 3.52 0.12
CA THR A 36 -30.15 3.65 -0.86
C THR A 36 -30.00 2.64 -2.01
N ALA A 37 -28.78 2.45 -2.52
CA ALA A 37 -28.52 1.49 -3.58
C ALA A 37 -28.67 0.04 -3.09
N MET A 38 -28.25 -0.24 -1.86
CA MET A 38 -28.42 -1.54 -1.23
C MET A 38 -29.90 -1.86 -0.95
N ALA A 39 -30.71 -0.87 -0.60
CA ALA A 39 -32.15 -1.05 -0.44
C ALA A 39 -32.86 -1.33 -1.79
N ALA A 40 -32.43 -0.67 -2.87
CA ALA A 40 -33.04 -0.83 -4.19
C ALA A 40 -32.61 -2.12 -4.91
N ALA A 41 -31.33 -2.50 -4.83
CA ALA A 41 -30.75 -3.57 -5.63
C ALA A 41 -29.68 -4.42 -4.92
N GLY A 42 -29.63 -4.42 -3.58
CA GLY A 42 -28.54 -5.06 -2.82
C GLY A 42 -28.32 -6.54 -3.14
N GLY A 43 -29.39 -7.32 -3.31
CA GLY A 43 -29.27 -8.74 -3.70
C GLY A 43 -28.61 -8.93 -5.07
N PHE A 44 -28.90 -8.05 -6.02
CA PHE A 44 -28.29 -8.07 -7.35
C PHE A 44 -26.82 -7.62 -7.32
N LEU A 45 -26.50 -6.56 -6.55
CA LEU A 45 -25.12 -6.09 -6.36
C LEU A 45 -24.24 -7.19 -5.75
N LEU A 46 -24.72 -7.84 -4.68
CA LEU A 46 -24.01 -8.96 -4.04
C LEU A 46 -23.85 -10.17 -4.98
N ALA A 47 -24.82 -10.43 -5.86
CA ALA A 47 -24.72 -11.48 -6.86
C ALA A 47 -23.66 -11.14 -7.92
N LEU A 48 -23.57 -9.89 -8.37
CA LEU A 48 -22.52 -9.42 -9.27
C LEU A 48 -21.13 -9.53 -8.63
N ASP A 49 -20.99 -9.17 -7.35
CA ASP A 49 -19.72 -9.31 -6.63
C ASP A 49 -19.25 -10.77 -6.57
N ARG A 50 -20.17 -11.68 -6.24
CA ARG A 50 -19.89 -13.13 -6.22
C ARG A 50 -19.54 -13.67 -7.61
N ALA A 51 -20.27 -13.24 -8.64
CA ALA A 51 -19.99 -13.64 -10.02
C ALA A 51 -18.60 -13.18 -10.48
N ALA A 52 -18.24 -11.92 -10.19
CA ALA A 52 -16.90 -11.40 -10.49
C ALA A 52 -15.80 -12.18 -9.76
N LEU A 53 -16.00 -12.51 -8.48
CA LEU A 53 -15.07 -13.34 -7.72
C LEU A 53 -14.85 -14.72 -8.37
N VAL A 54 -15.93 -15.40 -8.79
CA VAL A 54 -15.83 -16.69 -9.49
C VAL A 54 -15.01 -16.55 -10.77
N VAL A 55 -15.26 -15.52 -11.57
CA VAL A 55 -14.47 -15.24 -12.79
C VAL A 55 -12.99 -15.06 -12.46
N PHE A 56 -12.66 -14.33 -11.40
CA PHE A 56 -11.27 -14.10 -10.98
C PHE A 56 -10.58 -15.36 -10.48
N VAL A 57 -11.29 -16.21 -9.75
CA VAL A 57 -10.76 -17.51 -9.31
C VAL A 57 -10.46 -18.40 -10.53
N VAL A 58 -11.39 -18.46 -11.49
CA VAL A 58 -11.19 -19.23 -12.72
C VAL A 58 -10.02 -18.68 -13.54
N GLU A 59 -9.93 -17.35 -13.69
CA GLU A 59 -8.81 -16.70 -14.38
C GLU A 59 -7.45 -17.06 -13.77
N ILE A 60 -7.33 -17.00 -12.44
CA ILE A 60 -6.09 -17.31 -11.73
C ILE A 60 -5.77 -18.81 -11.79
N ALA A 61 -6.77 -19.68 -11.66
CA ALA A 61 -6.59 -21.11 -11.83
C ALA A 61 -6.09 -21.46 -13.24
N LEU A 62 -6.64 -20.82 -14.27
CA LEU A 62 -6.18 -20.98 -15.67
C LEU A 62 -4.74 -20.50 -15.83
N LYS A 63 -4.39 -19.31 -15.32
CA LYS A 63 -3.01 -18.79 -15.34
C LYS A 63 -2.05 -19.73 -14.61
N LEU A 64 -2.43 -20.26 -13.45
CA LEU A 64 -1.60 -21.17 -12.67
C LEU A 64 -1.40 -22.51 -13.41
N TYR A 65 -2.44 -23.04 -14.06
CA TYR A 65 -2.34 -24.27 -14.86
C TYR A 65 -1.44 -24.10 -16.10
N VAL A 66 -1.55 -22.96 -16.81
CA VAL A 66 -0.77 -22.64 -18.00
C VAL A 66 0.69 -22.34 -17.65
N TYR A 67 0.94 -21.44 -16.70
CA TYR A 67 2.29 -20.97 -16.38
C TYR A 67 3.01 -21.83 -15.34
N ARG A 68 2.29 -22.67 -14.57
CA ARG A 68 2.85 -23.54 -13.53
C ARG A 68 3.75 -22.75 -12.57
N LEU A 69 4.96 -23.23 -12.29
CA LEU A 69 5.94 -22.54 -11.44
C LEU A 69 6.41 -21.19 -12.00
N ARG A 70 6.29 -20.94 -13.31
CA ARG A 70 6.62 -19.64 -13.90
C ARG A 70 5.64 -18.55 -13.47
N PHE A 71 4.43 -18.91 -13.02
CA PHE A 71 3.44 -17.99 -12.48
C PHE A 71 4.04 -17.10 -11.38
N PHE A 72 4.76 -17.72 -10.44
CA PHE A 72 5.34 -17.05 -9.27
C PHE A 72 6.57 -16.18 -9.58
N ARG A 73 7.10 -16.22 -10.80
CA ARG A 73 8.19 -15.32 -11.24
C ARG A 73 7.69 -13.93 -11.67
N SER A 74 6.39 -13.77 -11.89
CA SER A 74 5.77 -12.50 -12.26
C SER A 74 5.16 -11.84 -11.02
N GLY A 75 5.69 -10.68 -10.61
CA GLY A 75 5.17 -9.92 -9.46
C GLY A 75 3.68 -9.57 -9.61
N TRP A 76 3.22 -9.31 -10.83
CA TRP A 76 1.80 -9.02 -11.12
C TRP A 76 0.89 -10.23 -10.95
N ASN A 77 1.37 -11.43 -11.29
CA ASN A 77 0.62 -12.66 -11.09
C ASN A 77 0.52 -13.01 -9.60
N VAL A 78 1.62 -12.83 -8.85
CA VAL A 78 1.64 -13.01 -7.39
C VAL A 78 0.74 -11.99 -6.70
N PHE A 79 0.71 -10.74 -7.18
CA PHE A 79 -0.21 -9.71 -6.70
C PHE A 79 -1.67 -10.13 -6.91
N ASP A 80 -2.05 -10.51 -8.14
CA ASP A 80 -3.42 -10.96 -8.43
C ASP A 80 -3.82 -12.18 -7.59
N PHE A 81 -2.92 -13.15 -7.44
CA PHE A 81 -3.15 -14.34 -6.61
C PHE A 81 -3.40 -13.97 -5.15
N THR A 82 -2.56 -13.09 -4.58
CA THR A 82 -2.70 -12.62 -3.19
C THR A 82 -4.04 -11.93 -2.97
N ILE A 83 -4.47 -11.07 -3.90
CA ILE A 83 -5.75 -10.37 -3.83
C ILE A 83 -6.94 -11.36 -3.86
N VAL A 84 -6.91 -12.34 -4.75
CA VAL A 84 -7.96 -13.38 -4.81
C VAL A 84 -7.93 -14.25 -3.56
N ALA A 85 -6.75 -14.60 -3.04
CA ALA A 85 -6.59 -15.36 -1.81
C ALA A 85 -7.15 -14.61 -0.59
N ILE A 86 -6.88 -13.30 -0.43
CA ILE A 86 -7.46 -12.47 0.62
C ILE A 86 -8.99 -12.43 0.51
N THR A 87 -9.52 -12.40 -0.72
CA THR A 87 -10.96 -12.35 -0.96
C THR A 87 -11.65 -13.67 -0.58
N LEU A 88 -11.00 -14.80 -0.83
CA LEU A 88 -11.47 -16.14 -0.46
C LEU A 88 -11.23 -16.51 1.01
N ALA A 89 -10.33 -15.79 1.70
CA ALA A 89 -9.95 -16.14 3.07
C ALA A 89 -11.19 -16.17 3.99
N PRO A 90 -11.35 -17.23 4.80
CA PRO A 90 -12.46 -17.34 5.73
C PRO A 90 -12.36 -16.22 6.78
N THR A 91 -13.45 -15.48 6.96
CA THR A 91 -13.46 -14.33 7.87
C THR A 91 -14.06 -14.73 9.20
N GLY A 92 -13.19 -15.04 10.17
CA GLY A 92 -13.57 -15.13 11.58
C GLY A 92 -13.85 -13.75 12.19
N GLU A 93 -14.28 -13.72 13.46
CA GLU A 93 -14.55 -12.48 14.20
C GLU A 93 -13.28 -11.61 14.41
N SER A 94 -12.11 -12.24 14.51
CA SER A 94 -10.81 -11.58 14.70
C SER A 94 -10.19 -10.99 13.43
N LEU A 95 -10.73 -11.27 12.24
CA LEU A 95 -10.17 -10.88 10.95
C LEU A 95 -11.09 -9.91 10.19
N GLN A 96 -11.71 -8.95 10.89
CA GLN A 96 -12.52 -7.90 10.28
C GLN A 96 -11.73 -7.08 9.25
N VAL A 97 -10.43 -6.84 9.52
CA VAL A 97 -9.55 -6.15 8.58
C VAL A 97 -9.48 -6.88 7.22
N LEU A 98 -9.44 -8.22 7.19
CA LEU A 98 -9.43 -8.97 5.94
C LEU A 98 -10.72 -8.76 5.12
N ARG A 99 -11.87 -8.51 5.77
CA ARG A 99 -13.11 -8.16 5.07
C ARG A 99 -12.94 -6.82 4.35
N SER A 100 -12.40 -5.83 5.04
CA SER A 100 -12.17 -4.50 4.47
C SER A 100 -11.13 -4.52 3.34
N LEU A 101 -10.08 -5.36 3.45
CA LEU A 101 -9.08 -5.53 2.40
C LEU A 101 -9.63 -6.12 1.10
N ARG A 102 -10.85 -6.68 1.09
CA ARG A 102 -11.51 -7.13 -0.16
C ARG A 102 -11.73 -5.99 -1.14
N ILE A 103 -11.77 -4.73 -0.68
CA ILE A 103 -11.84 -3.57 -1.57
C ILE A 103 -10.59 -3.43 -2.44
N LEU A 104 -9.44 -3.97 -1.98
CA LEU A 104 -8.18 -3.94 -2.73
C LEU A 104 -8.28 -4.71 -4.05
N ARG A 105 -9.30 -5.55 -4.26
CA ARG A 105 -9.50 -6.24 -5.55
C ARG A 105 -9.73 -5.27 -6.72
N ALA A 106 -10.19 -4.05 -6.47
CA ALA A 106 -10.24 -3.00 -7.48
C ALA A 106 -8.84 -2.62 -8.01
N LEU A 107 -7.78 -2.78 -7.20
CA LEU A 107 -6.39 -2.52 -7.61
C LEU A 107 -5.90 -3.50 -8.68
N ARG A 108 -6.63 -4.58 -8.98
CA ARG A 108 -6.33 -5.45 -10.13
C ARG A 108 -6.43 -4.74 -11.47
N LEU A 109 -7.11 -3.59 -11.55
CA LEU A 109 -7.01 -2.74 -12.76
C LEU A 109 -5.56 -2.36 -13.06
N VAL A 110 -4.79 -2.04 -12.02
CA VAL A 110 -3.36 -1.71 -12.14
C VAL A 110 -2.59 -2.91 -12.70
N SER A 111 -2.90 -4.12 -12.22
CA SER A 111 -2.24 -5.34 -12.66
C SER A 111 -2.73 -5.81 -14.02
N VAL A 112 -3.87 -5.39 -14.59
CA VAL A 112 -4.32 -5.88 -15.90
C VAL A 112 -4.10 -4.85 -17.02
N ILE A 113 -4.08 -3.56 -16.69
CA ILE A 113 -3.90 -2.47 -17.64
C ILE A 113 -2.40 -2.16 -17.84
N PRO A 114 -1.83 -2.36 -19.04
CA PRO A 114 -0.40 -2.18 -19.27
C PRO A 114 0.13 -0.77 -18.98
N SER A 115 -0.65 0.28 -19.26
CA SER A 115 -0.25 1.66 -18.95
C SER A 115 -0.12 1.90 -17.45
N MET A 116 -1.03 1.38 -16.63
CA MET A 116 -0.95 1.47 -15.17
C MET A 116 0.24 0.68 -14.62
N ARG A 117 0.48 -0.54 -15.15
CA ARG A 117 1.70 -1.30 -14.81
C ARG A 117 2.96 -0.51 -15.10
N LYS A 118 3.04 0.20 -16.23
CA LYS A 118 4.22 1.02 -16.58
C LYS A 118 4.47 2.09 -15.53
N VAL A 119 3.43 2.82 -15.12
CA VAL A 119 3.52 3.87 -14.08
C VAL A 119 4.01 3.28 -12.76
N VAL A 120 3.39 2.20 -12.27
CA VAL A 120 3.79 1.58 -10.99
C VAL A 120 5.18 0.96 -11.07
N ASN A 121 5.53 0.29 -12.17
CA ASN A 121 6.88 -0.24 -12.36
C ASN A 121 7.93 0.88 -12.39
N ALA A 122 7.62 2.05 -12.96
CA ALA A 122 8.52 3.21 -12.94
C ALA A 122 8.75 3.70 -11.50
N LEU A 123 7.67 3.83 -10.72
CA LEU A 123 7.77 4.19 -9.29
C LEU A 123 8.59 3.16 -8.50
N LEU A 124 8.35 1.86 -8.71
CA LEU A 124 9.07 0.80 -8.02
C LEU A 124 10.55 0.72 -8.43
N ARG A 125 10.89 1.07 -9.68
CA ARG A 125 12.28 1.11 -10.16
C ARG A 125 13.08 2.27 -9.57
N ALA A 126 12.43 3.34 -9.13
CA ALA A 126 13.10 4.44 -8.43
C ALA A 126 13.53 4.05 -7.01
N ILE A 127 12.89 3.06 -6.37
CA ILE A 127 13.15 2.69 -4.97
C ILE A 127 14.59 2.17 -4.75
N PRO A 128 15.13 1.22 -5.54
CA PRO A 128 16.47 0.68 -5.31
C PRO A 128 17.59 1.73 -5.35
N GLY A 129 17.48 2.74 -6.23
CA GLY A 129 18.46 3.83 -6.34
C GLY A 129 18.62 4.66 -5.05
N MET A 130 17.65 4.52 -4.13
CA MET A 130 17.59 5.26 -2.88
C MET A 130 17.79 4.40 -1.63
N GLY A 131 18.13 3.12 -1.79
CA GLY A 131 18.20 2.17 -0.68
C GLY A 131 19.06 2.66 0.48
N SER A 132 20.19 3.31 0.19
CA SER A 132 21.09 3.87 1.19
C SER A 132 20.45 4.99 2.03
N VAL A 133 19.72 5.92 1.39
CA VAL A 133 19.05 7.03 2.08
C VAL A 133 17.86 6.52 2.91
N LEU A 134 17.07 5.59 2.36
CA LEU A 134 15.99 4.94 3.10
C LEU A 134 16.51 4.17 4.32
N THR A 135 17.64 3.48 4.18
CA THR A 135 18.28 2.75 5.30
C THR A 135 18.75 3.72 6.38
N LEU A 136 19.38 4.83 6.00
CA LEU A 136 19.79 5.88 6.94
C LEU A 136 18.58 6.48 7.66
N LEU A 137 17.51 6.81 6.92
CA LEU A 137 16.29 7.37 7.49
C LEU A 137 15.63 6.41 8.49
N LEU A 138 15.54 5.11 8.16
CA LEU A 138 15.01 4.08 9.06
C LEU A 138 15.87 3.93 10.33
N LEU A 139 17.20 4.02 10.22
CA LEU A 139 18.09 3.98 11.37
C LEU A 139 17.89 5.21 12.27
N VAL A 140 17.81 6.41 11.68
CA VAL A 140 17.51 7.65 12.42
C VAL A 140 16.16 7.53 13.13
N PHE A 141 15.13 7.04 12.45
CA PHE A 141 13.82 6.79 13.03
C PHE A 141 13.86 5.81 14.20
N TYR A 142 14.54 4.68 14.04
CA TYR A 142 14.65 3.68 15.10
C TYR A 142 15.37 4.23 16.34
N VAL A 143 16.50 4.90 16.16
CA VAL A 143 17.25 5.51 17.25
C VAL A 143 16.42 6.60 17.94
N ALA A 144 15.76 7.47 17.17
CA ALA A 144 14.88 8.50 17.71
C ALA A 144 13.70 7.90 18.49
N ALA A 145 13.06 6.83 17.98
CA ALA A 145 11.95 6.15 18.65
C ALA A 145 12.39 5.55 19.99
N VAL A 146 13.54 4.86 20.03
CA VAL A 146 14.07 4.31 21.29
C VAL A 146 14.40 5.43 22.28
N MET A 147 14.98 6.54 21.81
CA MET A 147 15.29 7.69 22.67
C MET A 147 14.02 8.34 23.22
N SER A 148 13.03 8.66 22.38
CA SER A 148 11.80 9.32 22.84
C SER A 148 10.97 8.42 23.76
N THR A 149 10.93 7.10 23.52
CA THR A 149 10.30 6.15 24.45
C THR A 149 10.94 6.25 25.84
N LYS A 150 12.27 6.23 25.92
CA LYS A 150 12.99 6.28 27.20
C LYS A 150 12.91 7.65 27.88
N LEU A 151 12.94 8.74 27.11
CA LEU A 151 12.96 10.10 27.65
C LEU A 151 11.58 10.59 28.07
N PHE A 152 10.55 10.30 27.28
CA PHE A 152 9.23 10.93 27.41
C PHE A 152 8.12 9.94 27.76
N GLY A 153 8.29 8.64 27.51
CA GLY A 153 7.23 7.62 27.62
C GLY A 153 6.59 7.50 29.00
N ALA A 154 7.34 7.75 30.08
CA ALA A 154 6.80 7.70 31.43
C ALA A 154 5.74 8.79 31.71
N ARG A 155 5.86 9.95 31.07
CA ARG A 155 4.95 11.10 31.29
C ARG A 155 4.00 11.34 30.12
N PHE A 156 4.33 10.83 28.94
CA PHE A 156 3.56 10.94 27.72
C PHE A 156 3.35 9.56 27.08
N PRO A 157 2.65 8.62 27.77
CA PRO A 157 2.52 7.25 27.30
C PRO A 157 1.74 7.13 25.99
N ASP A 158 0.74 7.98 25.74
CA ASP A 158 -0.05 7.94 24.49
C ASP A 158 0.78 8.23 23.23
N TRP A 159 1.91 8.93 23.36
CA TRP A 159 2.79 9.30 22.26
C TRP A 159 4.11 8.53 22.27
N PHE A 160 4.62 8.18 23.45
CA PHE A 160 5.95 7.63 23.63
C PHE A 160 6.00 6.43 24.58
N GLY A 161 4.86 5.84 24.96
CA GLY A 161 4.81 4.73 25.94
C GLY A 161 5.50 3.45 25.45
N SER A 162 5.48 3.25 24.13
CA SER A 162 6.12 2.14 23.44
C SER A 162 6.91 2.62 22.23
N ILE A 163 7.73 1.73 21.68
CA ILE A 163 8.46 1.97 20.43
C ILE A 163 7.47 2.24 19.29
N GLY A 164 6.35 1.54 19.24
CA GLY A 164 5.33 1.71 18.18
C GLY A 164 4.66 3.07 18.22
N GLU A 165 4.23 3.52 19.40
CA GLU A 165 3.67 4.87 19.59
C GLU A 165 4.70 5.93 19.24
N SER A 166 5.95 5.75 19.69
CA SER A 166 7.05 6.66 19.37
C SER A 166 7.31 6.74 17.87
N PHE A 167 7.29 5.62 17.15
CA PHE A 167 7.41 5.59 15.69
C PHE A 167 6.29 6.36 15.01
N TYR A 168 5.04 6.19 15.45
CA TYR A 168 3.89 6.89 14.91
C TYR A 168 3.97 8.41 15.15
N THR A 169 4.25 8.83 16.38
CA THR A 169 4.41 10.25 16.72
C THR A 169 5.61 10.88 15.99
N LEU A 170 6.74 10.17 15.86
CA LEU A 170 7.89 10.69 15.11
C LEU A 170 7.61 10.77 13.60
N PHE A 171 6.76 9.88 13.06
CA PHE A 171 6.28 10.00 11.69
C PHE A 171 5.44 11.28 11.51
N GLN A 172 4.52 11.57 12.44
CA GLN A 172 3.75 12.83 12.48
C GLN A 172 4.68 14.06 12.60
N VAL A 173 5.70 14.00 13.45
CA VAL A 173 6.68 15.09 13.58
C VAL A 173 7.48 15.28 12.29
N MET A 174 7.88 14.20 11.60
CA MET A 174 8.59 14.28 10.32
C MET A 174 7.73 14.93 9.23
N THR A 175 6.41 14.70 9.20
CA THR A 175 5.50 15.37 8.26
C THR A 175 5.18 16.81 8.66
N LEU A 176 5.76 17.30 9.75
CA LEU A 176 5.55 18.62 10.36
C LEU A 176 4.09 18.86 10.80
N GLU A 177 3.29 17.81 10.89
CA GLU A 177 1.89 17.91 11.31
C GLU A 177 1.82 18.14 12.82
N SER A 178 1.30 19.29 13.23
CA SER A 178 1.14 19.69 14.64
C SER A 178 2.35 19.46 15.55
N TRP A 179 3.57 19.38 14.99
CA TRP A 179 4.76 18.90 15.71
C TRP A 179 5.11 19.78 16.92
N SER A 180 4.88 21.09 16.82
CA SER A 180 5.16 22.04 17.91
C SER A 180 3.97 22.15 18.86
N MET A 181 2.81 22.56 18.36
CA MET A 181 1.63 22.84 19.20
C MET A 181 1.03 21.58 19.82
N GLY A 182 1.01 20.47 19.08
CA GLY A 182 0.41 19.20 19.50
C GLY A 182 1.35 18.27 20.26
N ILE A 183 2.66 18.36 20.04
CA ILE A 183 3.64 17.43 20.63
C ILE A 183 4.72 18.17 21.42
N ALA A 184 5.60 18.94 20.79
CA ALA A 184 6.81 19.44 21.44
C ALA A 184 6.53 20.44 22.57
N ARG A 185 5.54 21.34 22.44
CA ARG A 185 5.18 22.31 23.49
C ARG A 185 4.62 21.63 24.75
N PRO A 186 3.62 20.73 24.66
CA PRO A 186 3.22 19.92 25.80
C PRO A 186 4.38 19.15 26.45
N VAL A 187 5.27 18.55 25.65
CA VAL A 187 6.45 17.86 26.18
C VAL A 187 7.40 18.83 26.90
N MET A 188 7.57 20.05 26.38
CA MET A 188 8.41 21.09 26.99
C MET A 188 7.90 21.61 28.35
N GLU A 189 6.60 21.51 28.64
CA GLU A 189 6.07 21.86 29.95
C GLU A 189 6.65 20.95 31.06
N ALA A 190 6.98 19.70 30.72
CA ALA A 190 7.63 18.76 31.62
C ALA A 190 9.15 18.66 31.42
N TYR A 191 9.62 18.83 30.17
CA TYR A 191 11.00 18.67 29.76
C TYR A 191 11.45 19.91 28.96
N PRO A 192 11.87 21.01 29.62
CA PRO A 192 12.10 22.32 28.95
C PRO A 192 13.06 22.29 27.76
N TYR A 193 14.00 21.35 27.73
CA TYR A 193 14.99 21.19 26.65
C TYR A 193 14.57 20.19 25.56
N ALA A 194 13.33 19.66 25.59
CA ALA A 194 12.86 18.69 24.60
C ALA A 194 12.86 19.22 23.16
N TRP A 195 12.80 20.54 22.97
CA TRP A 195 12.94 21.15 21.64
C TRP A 195 14.24 20.74 20.94
N ILE A 196 15.33 20.50 21.68
CA ILE A 196 16.61 20.09 21.08
C ILE A 196 16.43 18.77 20.33
N PHE A 197 15.78 17.80 20.96
CA PHE A 197 15.49 16.50 20.36
C PHE A 197 14.61 16.66 19.11
N PHE A 198 13.47 17.35 19.22
CA PHE A 198 12.51 17.47 18.11
C PHE A 198 13.06 18.29 16.94
N VAL A 199 13.75 19.40 17.20
CA VAL A 199 14.35 20.24 16.15
C VAL A 199 15.47 19.50 15.44
N LEU A 200 16.37 18.81 16.17
CA LEU A 200 17.43 18.02 15.54
C LEU A 200 16.85 16.87 14.69
N PHE A 201 15.84 16.19 15.22
CA PHE A 201 15.13 15.15 14.47
C PHE A 201 14.54 15.72 13.16
N ILE A 202 13.79 16.81 13.23
CA ILE A 202 13.19 17.47 12.06
C ILE A 202 14.26 17.88 11.05
N LEU A 203 15.36 18.49 11.49
CA LEU A 203 16.44 18.92 10.59
C LEU A 203 17.03 17.72 9.85
N LEU A 204 17.34 16.63 10.57
CA LEU A 204 17.91 15.42 9.98
C LEU A 204 16.93 14.73 9.02
N THR A 205 15.67 14.52 9.42
CA THR A 205 14.70 13.80 8.59
C THR A 205 14.25 14.62 7.39
N THR A 206 14.02 15.92 7.56
CA THR A 206 13.64 16.81 6.44
C THR A 206 14.78 16.90 5.44
N PHE A 207 16.03 17.05 5.89
CA PHE A 207 17.19 17.03 5.00
C PHE A 207 17.31 15.70 4.25
N ALA A 208 17.15 14.57 4.93
CA ALA A 208 17.19 13.25 4.30
C ALA A 208 16.07 13.07 3.25
N VAL A 209 14.84 13.48 3.54
CA VAL A 209 13.70 13.41 2.62
C VAL A 209 13.87 14.36 1.42
N LEU A 210 14.43 15.56 1.63
CA LEU A 210 14.74 16.47 0.54
C LEU A 210 15.82 15.89 -0.39
N ASN A 211 16.90 15.33 0.17
CA ASN A 211 17.92 14.67 -0.63
C ASN A 211 17.40 13.44 -1.36
N LEU A 212 16.46 12.70 -0.75
CA LEU A 212 15.75 11.61 -1.39
C LEU A 212 15.00 12.10 -2.64
N PHE A 213 14.23 13.18 -2.50
CA PHE A 213 13.46 13.76 -3.61
C PHE A 213 14.37 14.28 -4.72
N ILE A 214 15.44 15.01 -4.36
CA ILE A 214 16.43 15.50 -5.31
C ILE A 214 17.08 14.34 -6.06
N ALA A 215 17.48 13.27 -5.35
CA ALA A 215 18.07 12.09 -5.97
C ALA A 215 17.13 11.45 -7.00
N ILE A 216 15.82 11.30 -6.68
CA ILE A 216 14.82 10.78 -7.64
C ILE A 216 14.73 11.68 -8.88
N VAL A 217 14.62 12.99 -8.68
CA VAL A 217 14.45 13.93 -9.79
C VAL A 217 15.68 13.91 -10.69
N VAL A 218 16.89 13.95 -10.11
CA VAL A 218 18.15 13.90 -10.86
C VAL A 218 18.29 12.58 -11.63
N ASP A 219 18.02 11.44 -10.98
CA ASP A 219 18.06 10.13 -11.64
C ASP A 219 17.07 10.08 -12.82
N SER A 220 15.84 10.59 -12.61
CA SER A 220 14.82 10.63 -13.66
C SER A 220 15.17 11.53 -14.84
N MET A 221 15.87 12.66 -14.61
CA MET A 221 16.31 13.58 -15.67
C MET A 221 17.49 13.00 -16.45
N SER A 222 18.45 12.39 -15.76
CA SER A 222 19.61 11.75 -16.41
C SER A 222 19.21 10.60 -17.32
N ALA A 223 18.10 9.90 -17.01
CA ALA A 223 17.55 8.84 -17.85
C ALA A 223 16.87 9.33 -19.15
N VAL A 224 16.65 10.64 -19.32
CA VAL A 224 16.08 11.25 -20.54
C VAL A 224 17.16 11.73 -21.52
N GLU A 225 18.39 11.94 -21.05
CA GLU A 225 19.53 12.41 -21.87
C GLU A 225 20.27 11.28 -22.63
N HIS A 226 19.80 10.03 -22.52
CA HIS A 226 20.31 8.85 -23.23
C HIS A 226 19.18 8.04 -23.86
#